data_AF-A0A3B9XLC7-F1
#
_entry.id   AF-A0A3B9XLC7-F1
#
_cell.length_a   1.000
_cell.length_b   1.000
_cell.length_c   1.000
_cell.angle_alpha   90.00
_cell.angle_beta   90.00
_cell.angle_gamma   90.00
#
_symmetry.space_group_name_H-M   'P 1'
#
loop_
_entity.id
_entity.type
_entity.pdbx_description
1 polymer ?
#
loop_
_entity_poly.entity_id
_entity_poly.type
_entity_poly.pdbx_seq_one_letter_code
_entity_poly.pdbx_strand_id
1 'polypeptide(L)'
;MNRFPIDYIEPVFRPPSEGRSLILQVTNGCSYNQCTFCDMYTAAQKKFRPKAEADILAEIDAVAGLAVRKVFLADGDAMVLSVRRLTT
;
A
#
# COMPACT_ATOMS: atom_id res chain seq x y z
N MET A 1 1.74 -7.05 -21.46
CA MET A 1 1.24 -8.00 -20.45
C MET A 1 1.90 -7.64 -19.14
N ASN A 2 1.09 -7.36 -18.10
CA ASN A 2 1.53 -6.66 -16.90
C ASN A 2 2.65 -7.46 -16.20
N ARG A 3 3.86 -6.88 -16.15
CA ARG A 3 5.13 -7.56 -15.82
C ARG A 3 5.42 -7.60 -14.32
N PHE A 4 4.44 -7.28 -13.48
CA PHE A 4 4.60 -7.03 -12.06
C PHE A 4 3.55 -7.82 -11.26
N PRO A 5 3.95 -8.54 -10.19
CA PRO A 5 3.06 -9.50 -9.51
C PRO A 5 2.17 -8.88 -8.42
N ILE A 6 1.96 -7.56 -8.45
CA ILE A 6 1.04 -6.84 -7.55
C ILE A 6 0.06 -6.04 -8.38
N ASP A 7 -1.22 -6.18 -8.05
CA ASP A 7 -2.31 -5.39 -8.61
C ASP A 7 -2.61 -4.17 -7.73
N TYR A 8 -2.09 -3.02 -8.12
CA TYR A 8 -2.30 -1.79 -7.38
C TYR A 8 -3.69 -1.22 -7.56
N ILE A 9 -4.25 -0.68 -6.48
CA ILE A 9 -5.39 0.24 -6.58
C ILE A 9 -4.84 1.62 -6.88
N GLU A 10 -4.96 2.05 -8.13
CA GLU A 10 -4.45 3.34 -8.59
C GLU A 10 -5.34 4.54 -8.16
N PRO A 11 -4.76 5.74 -8.00
CA PRO A 11 -3.35 6.08 -8.17
C PRO A 11 -2.46 5.68 -6.96
N VAL A 12 -1.23 5.25 -7.23
CA VAL A 12 -0.19 5.06 -6.21
C VAL A 12 0.82 6.19 -6.27
N PHE A 13 1.03 6.86 -5.14
CA PHE A 13 1.90 8.02 -5.05
C PHE A 13 3.25 7.64 -4.43
N ARG A 14 4.34 8.06 -5.07
CA ARG A 14 5.71 7.90 -4.55
C ARG A 14 6.61 9.04 -5.07
N PRO A 15 7.55 9.56 -4.26
CA PRO A 15 8.55 10.51 -4.75
C PRO A 15 9.44 9.88 -5.84
N PRO A 16 9.97 10.67 -6.79
CA PRO A 16 10.87 10.16 -7.83
C PRO A 16 12.12 9.44 -7.29
N SER A 17 12.66 9.90 -6.16
CA SER A 17 13.80 9.28 -5.47
C SER A 17 13.50 7.85 -4.99
N GLU A 18 12.23 7.51 -4.83
CA GLU A 18 11.75 6.21 -4.38
C GLU A 18 11.09 5.41 -5.53
N GLY A 19 11.28 5.82 -6.78
CA GLY A 19 10.66 5.17 -7.94
C GLY A 19 10.92 3.65 -8.07
N ARG A 20 12.02 3.16 -7.47
CA ARG A 20 12.43 1.75 -7.46
C ARG A 20 12.04 0.98 -6.19
N SER A 21 11.35 1.61 -5.24
CA SER A 21 10.82 0.90 -4.08
C SER A 21 9.57 0.10 -4.45
N LEU A 22 9.35 -0.96 -3.69
CA LEU A 22 8.09 -1.69 -3.69
C LEU A 22 7.12 -0.98 -2.74
N ILE A 23 5.88 -0.80 -3.19
CA ILE A 23 4.78 -0.40 -2.31
C ILE A 23 3.98 -1.65 -2.01
N LEU A 24 3.79 -1.95 -0.73
CA LEU A 24 2.89 -2.99 -0.27
C LEU A 24 1.68 -2.27 0.34
N GLN A 25 0.55 -2.29 -0.35
CA GLN A 25 -0.68 -1.60 0.09
C GLN A 25 -1.33 -2.37 1.23
N VAL A 26 -0.90 -2.12 2.47
CA VAL A 26 -1.50 -2.74 3.67
C VAL A 26 -2.86 -2.13 4.03
N THR A 27 -3.10 -0.91 3.54
CA THR A 27 -4.38 -0.21 3.54
C THR A 27 -4.66 0.31 2.14
N ASN A 28 -5.91 0.68 1.88
CA ASN A 28 -6.29 1.46 0.71
C ASN A 28 -6.95 2.75 1.18
N GLY A 29 -6.48 3.91 0.74
CA GLY A 29 -7.01 5.20 1.19
C GLY A 29 -6.45 5.67 2.52
N CYS A 30 -6.96 6.80 3.01
CA CYS A 30 -6.60 7.41 4.30
C CYS A 30 -7.77 7.33 5.29
N SER A 31 -7.51 6.94 6.54
CA SER A 31 -8.52 6.83 7.60
C SER A 31 -9.19 8.18 7.95
N TYR A 32 -8.45 9.27 7.81
CA TYR A 32 -8.90 10.63 8.15
C TYR A 32 -9.56 11.35 6.96
N ASN A 33 -8.88 11.39 5.80
CA ASN A 33 -9.32 11.96 4.53
C ASN A 33 -10.03 13.34 4.56
N GLN A 34 -9.73 14.19 5.54
CA GLN A 34 -10.30 15.54 5.72
C GLN A 34 -9.23 16.64 5.68
N CYS A 35 -8.01 16.32 5.23
CA CYS A 35 -6.93 17.27 5.10
C CYS A 35 -7.22 18.26 3.95
N THR A 36 -7.11 19.55 4.20
CA THR A 36 -7.36 20.60 3.19
C THR A 36 -6.31 20.67 2.08
N PHE A 37 -5.18 19.98 2.25
CA PHE A 37 -4.05 19.98 1.32
C PHE A 37 -3.90 18.69 0.51
N CYS A 38 -4.66 17.63 0.81
CA CYS A 38 -4.42 16.29 0.28
C CYS A 38 -5.55 15.84 -0.64
N ASP A 39 -5.26 15.79 -1.94
CA ASP A 39 -6.21 15.30 -2.96
C ASP A 39 -5.98 13.83 -3.35
N MET A 40 -5.04 13.14 -2.69
CA MET A 40 -4.55 11.81 -3.09
C MET A 40 -5.61 10.70 -2.97
N TYR A 41 -6.52 10.80 -1.99
CA TYR A 41 -7.47 9.73 -1.64
C TYR A 41 -8.94 10.15 -1.81
N THR A 42 -9.19 11.07 -2.74
CA THR A 42 -10.53 11.60 -3.04
C THR A 42 -11.33 10.70 -4.01
N ALA A 43 -10.64 9.87 -4.80
CA ALA A 43 -11.27 8.98 -5.76
C ALA A 43 -12.09 7.87 -5.08
N ALA A 44 -13.19 7.45 -5.71
CA ALA A 44 -14.12 6.48 -5.13
C ALA A 44 -13.46 5.14 -4.74
N GLN A 45 -12.52 4.66 -5.55
CA GLN A 45 -11.78 3.42 -5.29
C GLN A 45 -10.76 3.54 -4.15
N LYS A 46 -10.41 4.77 -3.72
CA LYS A 46 -9.48 5.06 -2.62
C LYS A 46 -10.19 5.25 -1.28
N LYS A 47 -11.41 4.73 -1.13
CA LYS A 47 -12.08 4.69 0.17
C LYS A 47 -11.30 3.84 1.17
N PHE A 48 -11.14 4.37 2.39
CA PHE A 48 -10.38 3.72 3.45
C PHE A 48 -10.84 2.29 3.72
N ARG A 49 -9.91 1.33 3.64
CA ARG A 49 -10.08 -0.04 4.12
C ARG A 49 -8.74 -0.71 4.43
N PRO A 50 -8.63 -1.50 5.50
CA PRO A 50 -7.50 -2.41 5.67
C PRO A 50 -7.54 -3.49 4.59
N LYS A 51 -6.38 -3.88 4.07
CA LYS A 51 -6.27 -5.04 3.18
C LYS A 51 -6.29 -6.32 4.01
N ALA A 52 -6.87 -7.40 3.44
CA ALA A 52 -6.90 -8.68 4.12
C ALA A 52 -5.46 -9.23 4.26
N GLU A 53 -5.21 -9.90 5.38
CA GLU A 53 -3.87 -10.42 5.68
C GLU A 53 -3.40 -11.46 4.66
N ALA A 54 -4.30 -12.36 4.27
CA ALA A 54 -4.02 -13.38 3.26
C ALA A 54 -3.58 -12.76 1.93
N ASP A 55 -4.20 -11.66 1.51
CA ASP A 55 -3.82 -10.96 0.28
C ASP A 55 -2.43 -10.32 0.40
N ILE A 56 -2.11 -9.73 1.57
CA ILE A 56 -0.80 -9.14 1.85
C ILE A 56 0.29 -10.23 1.82
N LEU A 57 0.05 -11.38 2.47
CA LEU A 57 0.99 -12.50 2.50
C LEU A 57 1.20 -13.09 1.10
N ALA A 58 0.13 -13.25 0.32
CA ALA A 58 0.23 -13.71 -1.06
C ALA A 58 1.04 -12.75 -1.94
N GLU A 59 0.92 -11.43 -1.75
CA GLU A 59 1.75 -10.44 -2.45
C GLU A 59 3.21 -10.51 -2.03
N ILE A 60 3.49 -10.69 -0.73
CA ILE A 60 4.86 -10.89 -0.23
C ILE A 60 5.49 -12.11 -0.89
N ASP A 61 4.78 -13.24 -0.94
CA ASP A 61 5.28 -14.45 -1.61
C ASP A 61 5.51 -14.22 -3.10
N ALA A 62 4.61 -13.49 -3.77
CA ALA A 62 4.71 -13.20 -5.19
C ALA A 62 5.88 -12.27 -5.54
N VAL A 63 6.32 -11.41 -4.61
CA VAL A 63 7.49 -10.54 -4.79
C VAL A 63 8.78 -11.07 -4.17
N ALA A 64 8.75 -12.17 -3.41
CA ALA A 64 9.90 -12.66 -2.66
C ALA A 64 11.14 -12.94 -3.52
N GLY A 65 10.93 -13.32 -4.79
CA GLY A 65 12.02 -13.55 -5.76
C GLY A 65 12.51 -12.30 -6.51
N LEU A 66 11.91 -11.14 -6.27
CA LEU A 66 12.29 -9.90 -6.94
C LEU A 66 13.46 -9.22 -6.21
N ALA A 67 14.38 -8.64 -6.99
CA ALA A 67 15.48 -7.84 -6.46
C ALA A 67 14.98 -6.46 -5.99
N VAL A 68 14.27 -6.42 -4.86
CA VAL A 68 13.76 -5.21 -4.23
C VAL A 68 14.62 -4.85 -3.04
N ARG A 69 15.21 -3.63 -3.04
CA ARG A 69 16.04 -3.14 -1.93
C ARG A 69 15.24 -2.50 -0.81
N LYS A 70 14.08 -1.91 -1.12
CA LYS A 70 13.28 -1.11 -0.19
C LYS A 70 11.80 -1.36 -0.42
N VAL A 71 11.08 -1.64 0.66
CA VAL A 71 9.64 -1.85 0.68
C VAL A 71 9.00 -0.80 1.59
N PHE A 72 7.91 -0.19 1.15
CA PHE A 72 7.07 0.67 1.97
C PHE A 72 5.73 0.01 2.22
N LEU A 73 5.33 -0.07 3.49
CA LEU A 73 3.95 -0.34 3.86
C LEU A 73 3.18 0.96 3.66
N ALA A 74 2.49 1.07 2.54
CA ALA A 74 2.04 2.36 2.01
C ALA A 74 0.56 2.34 1.61
N ASP A 75 0.16 3.45 0.99
CA ASP A 75 -1.18 4.05 0.96
C ASP A 75 -1.44 4.94 2.20
N GLY A 76 -2.65 5.48 2.36
CA GLY A 76 -2.87 6.69 3.15
C GLY A 76 -2.57 6.63 4.64
N ASP A 77 -2.85 5.51 5.32
CA ASP A 77 -2.62 5.41 6.76
C ASP A 77 -2.37 3.97 7.20
N ALA A 78 -1.13 3.50 7.02
CA ALA A 78 -0.71 2.17 7.48
C ALA A 78 -0.66 2.06 9.01
N MET A 79 -0.43 3.18 9.73
CA MET A 79 -0.19 3.20 11.17
C MET A 79 -1.48 3.11 11.99
N VAL A 80 -2.65 3.34 11.38
CA VAL A 80 -3.95 3.07 12.01
C VAL A 80 -4.22 1.59 12.27
N LEU A 81 -3.47 0.70 11.60
CA LEU A 81 -3.61 -0.74 11.80
C LEU A 81 -3.13 -1.13 13.20
N SER A 82 -3.85 -2.05 13.84
CA SER A 82 -3.51 -2.49 15.19
C SER A 82 -2.18 -3.24 15.22
N VAL A 83 -1.28 -2.79 16.10
CA VAL A 83 0.00 -3.47 16.40
C VAL A 83 -0.20 -4.91 16.87
N ARG A 84 -1.37 -5.25 17.43
CA ARG A 84 -1.69 -6.63 17.84
C ARG A 84 -1.63 -7.63 16.69
N ARG A 85 -1.77 -7.17 15.45
CA ARG A 85 -1.64 -8.01 14.24
C ARG A 85 -0.18 -8.29 13.86
N LEU A 86 0.78 -7.66 14.54
CA LEU A 86 2.22 -7.81 14.30
C LEU A 86 2.91 -8.65 15.38
N THR A 87 2.23 -8.91 16.50
CA THR A 87 2.76 -9.69 17.62
C THR A 87 2.19 -11.11 17.56
N THR A 88 3.06 -12.10 17.37
CA THR A 88 2.78 -13.54 17.55
C THR A 88 2.81 -13.93 19.02
#